data_AF-A0A834CXR7-F1
#
_entry.id   AF-A0A834CXR7-F1
#
_cell.length_a   1.000
_cell.length_b   1.000
_cell.length_c   1.000
_cell.angle_alpha   90.00
_cell.angle_beta   90.00
_cell.angle_gamma   90.00
#
_symmetry.space_group_name_H-M   'P 1'
#
loop_
_entity.id
_entity.type
_entity.pdbx_description
1 polymer ?
#
loop_
_entity_poly.entity_id
_entity_poly.type
_entity_poly.pdbx_seq_one_letter_code
_entity_poly.pdbx_strand_id
1 'polypeptide(L)'
;EVTVCALLYKGVSVIMMSTLQEYLLLFSDPPMYHVSISSSSIMLDENFTAKLSEVGLLCSCEDYLTMPHASCSEECMAQEHGNIILQLGVLILELVTGQSSEKGGADLIQWIQGSCFASSMQRMIDPDLGNNYDSRELRNLLAVAKLCIKSRDKPMFSILHVLHYLQKK
;
A
#
# COMPACT_ATOMS: atom_id res chain seq x y z
N GLU A 1 -4.20 15.57 -7.40
CA GLU A 1 -3.65 14.26 -6.97
C GLU A 1 -4.52 13.69 -5.87
N VAL A 2 -4.71 12.37 -5.87
CA VAL A 2 -5.55 11.65 -4.90
C VAL A 2 -5.09 11.87 -3.46
N THR A 3 -3.81 12.20 -3.27
CA THR A 3 -3.21 12.53 -1.98
C THR A 3 -3.94 13.66 -1.25
N VAL A 4 -4.30 14.75 -1.93
CA VAL A 4 -4.89 15.93 -1.25
C VAL A 4 -6.41 15.78 -1.01
N CYS A 5 -7.15 15.20 -1.96
CA CYS A 5 -8.61 15.08 -1.84
C CYS A 5 -9.09 13.87 -1.03
N ALA A 6 -8.36 12.76 -1.00
CA ALA A 6 -8.81 11.56 -0.31
C ALA A 6 -8.70 11.69 1.23
N LEU A 7 -7.63 12.37 1.67
CA LEU A 7 -7.28 12.56 3.08
C LEU A 7 -8.23 13.49 3.83
N LEU A 8 -8.70 14.54 3.15
CA LEU A 8 -9.55 15.57 3.75
C LEU A 8 -10.97 15.10 4.08
N TYR A 9 -11.47 14.02 3.44
CA TYR A 9 -12.90 13.68 3.48
C TYR A 9 -13.26 12.32 4.12
N LYS A 10 -12.40 11.29 4.08
CA LYS A 10 -12.69 9.97 4.70
C LYS A 10 -11.60 9.43 5.63
N GLY A 11 -10.41 10.03 5.64
CA GLY A 11 -9.27 9.61 6.45
C GLY A 11 -8.48 8.44 5.86
N VAL A 12 -7.17 8.43 6.13
CA VAL A 12 -6.16 7.49 5.58
C VAL A 12 -6.60 6.02 5.70
N SER A 13 -7.13 5.62 6.86
CA SER A 13 -7.52 4.23 7.12
C SER A 13 -8.62 3.72 6.18
N VAL A 14 -9.55 4.59 5.76
CA VAL A 14 -10.66 4.18 4.87
C VAL A 14 -10.16 3.92 3.46
N ILE A 15 -9.28 4.79 2.95
CA ILE A 15 -8.64 4.63 1.64
C ILE A 15 -7.88 3.29 1.63
N MET A 16 -7.05 3.08 2.65
CA MET A 16 -6.26 1.86 2.82
C MET A 16 -7.13 0.61 2.84
N MET A 17 -8.25 0.63 3.56
CA MET A 17 -9.20 -0.48 3.60
C MET A 17 -9.77 -0.79 2.20
N SER A 18 -10.21 0.23 1.45
CA SER A 18 -10.73 0.02 0.10
C SER A 18 -9.66 -0.47 -0.87
N THR A 19 -8.44 0.07 -0.82
CA THR A 19 -7.32 -0.39 -1.66
C THR A 19 -6.99 -1.85 -1.41
N LEU A 20 -6.94 -2.27 -0.14
CA LEU A 20 -6.65 -3.66 0.21
C LEU A 20 -7.76 -4.61 -0.21
N GLN A 21 -9.02 -4.19 -0.11
CA GLN A 21 -10.15 -4.99 -0.56
C GLN A 21 -10.15 -5.16 -2.09
N GLU A 22 -9.88 -4.08 -2.84
CA GLU A 22 -9.74 -4.13 -4.30
C GLU A 22 -8.58 -5.04 -4.72
N TYR A 23 -7.43 -4.91 -4.07
CA TYR A 23 -6.29 -5.82 -4.30
C TYR A 23 -6.70 -7.28 -4.08
N LEU A 24 -7.36 -7.61 -2.97
CA LEU A 24 -7.78 -8.98 -2.67
C LEU A 24 -8.78 -9.54 -3.69
N LEU A 25 -9.66 -8.68 -4.24
CA LEU A 25 -10.58 -9.07 -5.32
C LEU A 25 -9.81 -9.41 -6.60
N LEU A 26 -8.83 -8.59 -6.96
CA LEU A 26 -7.98 -8.80 -8.13
C LEU A 26 -7.04 -10.01 -7.98
N PHE A 27 -6.61 -10.32 -6.76
CA PHE A 27 -5.68 -11.40 -6.44
C PHE A 27 -6.37 -12.70 -6.02
N SER A 28 -7.44 -13.07 -6.74
CA SER A 28 -8.13 -14.36 -6.57
C SER A 28 -7.31 -15.52 -7.14
N ASP A 29 -7.54 -16.75 -6.64
CA ASP A 29 -6.81 -17.96 -7.05
C ASP A 29 -7.33 -18.52 -8.40
N PRO A 30 -6.50 -18.65 -9.46
CA PRO A 30 -5.07 -18.36 -9.54
C PRO A 30 -4.76 -16.89 -9.88
N PRO A 31 -3.66 -16.33 -9.34
CA PRO A 31 -3.32 -14.91 -9.48
C PRO A 31 -2.92 -14.59 -10.92
N MET A 32 -3.79 -13.89 -11.63
CA MET A 32 -3.59 -13.54 -13.05
C MET A 32 -2.94 -12.16 -13.25
N TYR A 33 -2.80 -11.34 -12.19
CA TYR A 33 -2.49 -9.92 -12.35
C TYR A 33 -1.29 -9.43 -11.53
N HIS A 34 -0.37 -8.72 -12.20
CA HIS A 34 0.63 -7.87 -11.58
C HIS A 34 -0.04 -6.54 -11.21
N VAL A 35 0.05 -6.14 -9.94
CA VAL A 35 -0.60 -4.94 -9.42
C VAL A 35 0.46 -4.00 -8.85
N SER A 36 0.32 -2.71 -9.14
CA SER A 36 1.15 -1.65 -8.56
C SER A 36 0.32 -0.85 -7.56
N ILE A 37 0.80 -0.71 -6.32
CA ILE A 37 0.17 0.10 -5.27
C ILE A 37 1.03 1.35 -5.00
N SER A 38 0.48 2.52 -5.32
CA SER A 38 1.04 3.83 -4.99
C SER A 38 -0.09 4.87 -4.93
N SER A 39 0.22 6.08 -4.47
CA SER A 39 -0.73 7.20 -4.53
C SER A 39 -1.12 7.57 -5.97
N SER A 40 -0.29 7.27 -6.97
CA SER A 40 -0.58 7.51 -8.39
C SER A 40 -1.40 6.41 -9.05
N SER A 41 -1.33 5.18 -8.55
CA SER A 41 -2.10 4.04 -9.08
C SER A 41 -3.48 3.88 -8.43
N ILE A 42 -3.80 4.70 -7.43
CA ILE A 42 -5.11 4.71 -6.78
C ILE A 42 -5.96 5.83 -7.36
N MET A 43 -7.14 5.45 -7.85
CA MET A 43 -8.21 6.37 -8.23
C MET A 43 -9.33 6.31 -7.20
N LEU A 44 -10.04 7.41 -7.02
CA LEU A 44 -11.27 7.44 -6.22
C LEU A 44 -12.47 7.53 -7.14
N ASP A 45 -13.48 6.72 -6.89
CA ASP A 45 -14.79 6.88 -7.53
C ASP A 45 -15.65 7.94 -6.84
N GLU A 46 -16.87 8.14 -7.34
CA GLU A 46 -17.86 9.09 -6.82
C GLU A 46 -18.22 8.86 -5.34
N ASN A 47 -18.01 7.65 -4.82
CA ASN A 47 -18.23 7.29 -3.43
C ASN A 47 -16.95 7.37 -2.59
N PHE A 48 -15.86 7.90 -3.13
CA PHE A 48 -14.52 7.91 -2.53
C PHE A 48 -14.03 6.48 -2.20
N THR A 49 -14.41 5.50 -3.01
CA THR A 49 -13.86 4.14 -2.93
C THR A 49 -12.58 4.08 -3.74
N ALA A 50 -11.49 3.60 -3.13
CA ALA A 50 -10.23 3.41 -3.84
C ALA A 50 -10.33 2.27 -4.86
N LYS A 51 -9.88 2.53 -6.08
CA LYS A 51 -9.76 1.59 -7.19
C LYS A 51 -8.34 1.63 -7.75
N LEU A 52 -7.81 0.48 -8.12
CA LEU A 52 -6.47 0.37 -8.68
C LEU A 52 -6.52 0.58 -10.21
N SER A 53 -5.71 1.51 -10.72
CA SER A 53 -5.64 1.82 -12.16
C SER A 53 -4.52 1.08 -12.88
N GLU A 54 -3.50 0.62 -12.15
CA GLU A 54 -2.29 0.03 -12.72
C GLU A 54 -2.26 -1.49 -12.44
N VAL A 55 -2.98 -2.22 -13.28
CA VAL A 55 -3.14 -3.68 -13.22
C VAL A 55 -2.70 -4.26 -14.57
N GLY A 56 -1.70 -5.14 -14.56
CA GLY A 56 -1.18 -5.87 -15.71
C GLY A 56 -1.37 -7.37 -15.57
N LEU A 57 -1.24 -8.16 -16.65
CA LEU A 57 -1.30 -9.62 -16.57
C LEU A 57 0.08 -10.18 -16.15
N LEU A 58 0.13 -11.08 -15.17
CA LEU A 58 1.38 -11.71 -14.69
C LEU A 58 1.98 -12.70 -15.71
N CYS A 59 1.20 -13.20 -16.67
CA CYS A 59 1.67 -14.15 -17.68
C CYS A 59 1.90 -13.48 -19.04
N SER A 60 3.16 -13.44 -19.49
CA SER A 60 3.47 -13.30 -20.91
C SER A 60 2.90 -14.52 -21.66
N CYS A 61 2.07 -14.24 -22.65
CA CYS A 61 1.34 -15.22 -23.45
C CYS A 61 2.25 -15.94 -24.49
N GLU A 62 3.43 -16.42 -24.09
CA GLU A 62 4.29 -17.24 -24.95
C GLU A 62 4.36 -18.71 -24.48
N ASP A 63 4.13 -18.99 -23.18
CA ASP A 63 4.22 -20.37 -22.65
C ASP A 63 2.89 -21.14 -22.66
N TYR A 64 1.75 -20.46 -22.80
CA TYR A 64 0.42 -21.12 -22.78
C TYR A 64 0.13 -22.00 -23.99
N LEU A 65 0.77 -21.74 -25.14
CA LEU A 65 0.63 -22.60 -26.32
C LEU A 65 1.44 -23.89 -26.22
N THR A 66 2.44 -23.93 -25.32
CA THR A 66 3.39 -25.04 -25.24
C THR A 66 3.24 -25.86 -23.96
N MET A 67 2.66 -25.30 -22.88
CA MET A 67 2.37 -26.05 -21.66
C MET A 67 1.11 -25.58 -20.94
N PRO A 68 0.04 -26.40 -20.82
CA PRO A 68 -1.17 -26.08 -20.05
C PRO A 68 -0.97 -26.04 -18.52
N HIS A 69 0.28 -26.10 -18.04
CA HIS A 69 0.65 -26.13 -16.62
C HIS A 69 1.87 -25.24 -16.31
N ALA A 70 2.04 -24.11 -17.00
CA ALA A 70 2.97 -23.07 -16.56
C ALA A 70 2.41 -22.38 -15.31
N SER A 71 2.45 -23.08 -14.17
CA SER A 71 2.18 -22.50 -12.86
C SER A 71 3.27 -21.48 -12.56
N CYS A 72 2.90 -20.24 -12.23
CA CYS A 72 3.81 -19.29 -11.63
C CYS A 72 4.48 -19.95 -10.41
N SER A 73 5.81 -19.94 -10.33
CA SER A 73 6.52 -20.65 -9.26
C SER A 73 6.14 -20.08 -7.89
N GLU A 74 6.10 -20.93 -6.85
CA GLU A 74 5.82 -20.47 -5.47
C GLU A 74 6.76 -19.34 -5.02
N GLU A 75 7.98 -19.31 -5.55
CA GLU A 75 8.99 -18.27 -5.31
C GLU A 75 8.60 -16.92 -5.94
N CYS A 76 8.11 -16.93 -7.19
CA CYS A 76 7.61 -15.72 -7.84
C CYS A 76 6.42 -15.13 -7.07
N MET A 77 5.50 -15.99 -6.62
CA MET A 77 4.35 -15.58 -5.82
C MET A 77 4.74 -14.97 -4.47
N ALA A 78 5.73 -15.55 -3.79
CA ALA A 78 6.23 -15.03 -2.51
C ALA A 78 6.90 -13.66 -2.68
N GLN A 79 7.61 -13.44 -3.79
CA GLN A 79 8.29 -12.19 -4.09
C GLN A 79 7.30 -11.06 -4.42
N GLU A 80 6.26 -11.35 -5.20
CA GLU A 80 5.17 -10.41 -5.50
C GLU A 80 4.42 -10.01 -4.22
N HIS A 81 4.10 -10.97 -3.34
CA HIS A 81 3.49 -10.65 -2.04
C HIS A 81 4.35 -9.72 -1.18
N GLY A 82 5.67 -9.95 -1.15
CA GLY A 82 6.60 -9.08 -0.42
C GLY A 82 6.66 -7.66 -1.00
N ASN A 83 6.60 -7.54 -2.33
CA ASN A 83 6.58 -6.26 -3.04
C ASN A 83 5.32 -5.46 -2.73
N ILE A 84 4.15 -6.10 -2.75
CA ILE A 84 2.87 -5.46 -2.43
C ILE A 84 2.84 -4.93 -0.99
N ILE A 85 3.35 -5.71 -0.03
CA ILE A 85 3.43 -5.24 1.37
C ILE A 85 4.35 -4.02 1.48
N LEU A 86 5.50 -4.01 0.79
CA LEU A 86 6.38 -2.85 0.77
C LEU A 86 5.68 -1.61 0.18
N GLN A 87 5.04 -1.78 -0.97
CA GLN A 87 4.27 -0.74 -1.66
C GLN A 87 3.15 -0.17 -0.78
N LEU A 88 2.46 -1.04 -0.04
CA LEU A 88 1.45 -0.63 0.94
C LEU A 88 2.05 0.25 2.05
N GLY A 89 3.24 -0.11 2.54
CA GLY A 89 3.97 0.69 3.51
C GLY A 89 4.34 2.07 2.98
N VAL A 90 4.81 2.15 1.73
CA VAL A 90 5.11 3.41 1.05
C VAL A 90 3.84 4.24 0.84
N LEU A 91 2.74 3.63 0.38
CA LEU A 91 1.46 4.32 0.21
C LEU A 91 0.97 4.99 1.50
N ILE A 92 1.06 4.31 2.65
CA ILE A 92 0.69 4.92 3.93
C ILE A 92 1.53 6.18 4.18
N LEU A 93 2.82 6.16 3.84
CA LEU A 93 3.69 7.31 3.99
C LEU A 93 3.34 8.44 3.03
N GLU A 94 3.03 8.13 1.78
CA GLU A 94 2.58 9.13 0.80
C GLU A 94 1.27 9.80 1.27
N LEU A 95 0.33 9.00 1.77
CA LEU A 95 -0.93 9.48 2.33
C LEU A 95 -0.76 10.26 3.64
N VAL A 96 0.25 9.97 4.46
CA VAL A 96 0.47 10.75 5.69
C VAL A 96 1.20 12.07 5.39
N THR A 97 2.11 12.04 4.43
CA THR A 97 3.01 13.17 4.16
C THR A 97 2.51 14.11 3.07
N GLY A 98 1.53 13.68 2.26
CA GLY A 98 1.09 14.42 1.08
C GLY A 98 2.08 14.33 -0.08
N GLN A 99 3.18 13.59 0.06
CA GLN A 99 4.26 13.53 -0.93
C GLN A 99 4.18 12.25 -1.77
N SER A 100 4.19 12.40 -3.09
CA SER A 100 4.40 11.29 -4.01
C SER A 100 5.90 11.01 -4.12
N SER A 101 6.35 9.77 -3.88
CA SER A 101 7.77 9.45 -3.98
C SER A 101 8.15 9.05 -5.41
N GLU A 102 8.81 9.97 -6.12
CA GLU A 102 9.34 9.73 -7.47
C GLU A 102 10.47 8.69 -7.50
N LYS A 103 11.00 8.30 -6.33
CA LYS A 103 12.13 7.35 -6.17
C LYS A 103 11.72 6.06 -5.45
N GLY A 104 10.50 5.58 -5.67
CA GLY A 104 10.03 4.31 -5.11
C GLY A 104 10.02 4.29 -3.58
N GLY A 105 9.78 5.43 -2.94
CA GLY A 105 9.67 5.57 -1.49
C GLY A 105 10.98 5.64 -0.74
N ALA A 106 12.16 5.70 -1.39
CA ALA A 106 13.45 5.58 -0.70
C ALA A 106 13.68 6.63 0.41
N ASP A 107 13.27 7.87 0.15
CA ASP A 107 13.28 8.99 1.07
C ASP A 107 12.31 8.80 2.25
N LEU A 108 11.09 8.35 1.96
CA LEU A 108 10.07 8.05 2.96
C LEU A 108 10.46 6.84 3.84
N ILE A 109 11.03 5.81 3.22
CA ILE A 109 11.57 4.60 3.88
C ILE A 109 12.70 4.98 4.83
N GLN A 110 13.68 5.75 4.34
CA GLN A 110 14.79 6.23 5.15
C GLN A 110 14.29 7.03 6.36
N TRP A 111 13.28 7.86 6.16
CA TRP A 111 12.68 8.62 7.24
C TRP A 111 12.07 7.74 8.32
N ILE A 112 11.17 6.81 7.97
CA ILE A 112 10.45 6.01 8.98
C ILE A 112 11.35 5.00 9.70
N GLN A 113 12.45 4.60 9.05
CA GLN A 113 13.48 3.77 9.64
C GLN A 113 14.45 4.56 10.55
N GLY A 114 14.51 5.89 10.40
CA GLY A 114 15.38 6.78 11.17
C GLY A 114 15.08 6.81 12.68
N SER A 115 16.12 7.06 13.48
CA SER A 115 16.07 7.09 14.95
C SER A 115 15.24 8.24 15.54
N CYS A 116 15.01 9.31 14.77
CA CYS A 116 14.27 10.50 15.19
C CYS A 116 12.78 10.50 14.76
N PHE A 117 12.22 9.34 14.38
CA PHE A 117 10.85 9.24 13.88
C PHE A 117 9.80 9.92 14.81
N ALA A 118 9.83 9.62 16.11
CA ALA A 118 8.85 10.15 17.05
C ALA A 118 8.90 11.68 17.22
N SER A 119 10.08 12.28 17.11
CA SER A 119 10.30 13.74 17.27
C SER A 119 10.16 14.53 15.96
N SER A 120 10.15 13.85 14.82
CA SER A 120 9.98 14.45 13.49
C SER A 120 8.58 14.27 12.91
N MET A 121 7.77 13.37 13.48
CA MET A 121 6.42 13.03 13.02
C MET A 121 5.56 14.26 12.70
N GLN A 122 5.43 15.22 13.61
CA GLN A 122 4.57 16.39 13.38
C GLN A 122 5.03 17.32 12.26
N ARG A 123 6.32 17.28 11.88
CA ARG A 123 6.85 18.12 10.80
C ARG A 123 6.64 17.53 9.42
N MET A 124 6.21 16.28 9.34
CA MET A 124 6.05 15.54 8.10
C MET A 124 4.61 15.19 7.76
N ILE A 125 3.68 15.43 8.69
CA ILE A 125 2.26 15.34 8.39
C ILE A 125 1.95 16.40 7.35
N ASP A 126 1.19 16.01 6.32
CA ASP A 126 0.69 16.93 5.31
C ASP A 126 0.05 18.16 6.00
N PRO A 127 0.55 19.39 5.77
CA PRO A 127 -0.04 20.59 6.33
C PRO A 127 -1.54 20.74 6.01
N ASP A 128 -1.99 20.20 4.88
CA ASP A 128 -3.38 20.26 4.44
C ASP A 128 -4.29 19.39 5.31
N LEU A 129 -3.75 18.37 6.02
CA LEU A 129 -4.52 17.60 7.01
C LEU A 129 -4.94 18.45 8.22
N GLY A 130 -4.25 19.57 8.49
CA GLY A 130 -4.54 20.46 9.61
C GLY A 130 -4.64 19.72 10.95
N ASN A 131 -5.78 19.83 11.63
CA ASN A 131 -6.09 19.07 12.85
C ASN A 131 -7.18 18.00 12.63
N ASN A 132 -7.50 17.66 11.38
CA ASN A 132 -8.60 16.76 11.02
C ASN A 132 -8.22 15.26 11.07
N TYR A 133 -7.28 14.89 11.93
CA TYR A 133 -6.86 13.50 12.11
C TYR A 133 -6.75 13.12 13.59
N ASP A 134 -7.03 11.86 13.90
CA ASP A 134 -6.78 11.32 15.22
C ASP A 134 -5.29 10.95 15.38
N SER A 135 -4.63 11.55 16.36
CA SER A 135 -3.19 11.32 16.60
C SER A 135 -2.84 9.87 16.95
N ARG A 136 -3.77 9.12 17.57
CA ARG A 136 -3.56 7.70 17.91
C ARG A 136 -3.69 6.84 16.67
N GLU A 137 -4.68 7.09 15.83
CA GLU A 137 -4.85 6.47 14.52
C GLU A 137 -3.62 6.71 13.64
N LEU A 138 -3.14 7.95 13.57
CA LEU A 138 -1.95 8.28 12.78
C LEU A 138 -0.72 7.51 13.25
N ARG A 139 -0.50 7.44 14.57
CA ARG A 139 0.61 6.68 15.15
C ARG A 139 0.49 5.18 14.84
N ASN A 140 -0.73 4.65 14.86
CA ASN A 140 -1.03 3.26 14.51
C ASN A 140 -0.73 2.98 13.03
N LEU A 141 -1.17 3.85 12.12
CA LEU A 141 -0.89 3.76 10.69
C LEU A 141 0.61 3.79 10.40
N LEU A 142 1.35 4.69 11.04
CA LEU A 142 2.80 4.73 10.87
C LEU A 142 3.51 3.49 11.44
N ALA A 143 3.00 2.90 12.53
CA ALA A 143 3.50 1.61 13.01
C ALA A 143 3.30 0.50 11.97
N VAL A 144 2.13 0.46 11.32
CA VAL A 144 1.84 -0.46 10.21
C VAL A 144 2.78 -0.21 9.03
N ALA A 145 2.98 1.04 8.62
CA ALA A 145 3.90 1.38 7.54
C ALA A 145 5.32 0.89 7.81
N LYS A 146 5.82 1.12 9.04
CA LYS A 146 7.14 0.65 9.47
C LYS A 146 7.27 -0.87 9.45
N LEU A 147 6.21 -1.57 9.83
CA LEU A 147 6.14 -3.03 9.76
C LEU A 147 6.20 -3.48 8.28
N CYS A 148 5.34 -2.94 7.43
CA CYS A 148 5.27 -3.24 6.00
C CYS A 148 6.62 -3.05 5.26
N ILE A 149 7.36 -1.99 5.62
CA ILE A 149 8.67 -1.70 5.03
C ILE A 149 9.75 -2.68 5.52
N LYS A 150 9.67 -3.13 6.78
CA LYS A 150 10.63 -4.10 7.34
C LYS A 150 10.42 -5.52 6.81
N SER A 151 9.23 -5.87 6.33
CA SER A 151 8.94 -7.22 5.83
C SER A 151 9.59 -7.57 4.49
N ARG A 152 10.29 -6.64 3.84
CA ARG A 152 10.95 -6.88 2.54
C ARG A 152 11.91 -8.08 2.56
N ASP A 153 12.63 -8.27 3.66
CA ASP A 153 13.61 -9.36 3.80
C ASP A 153 13.01 -10.65 4.39
N LYS A 154 11.85 -10.54 5.07
CA LYS A 154 11.11 -11.65 5.66
C LYS A 154 9.65 -11.24 5.89
N PRO A 155 8.67 -11.77 5.13
CA PRO A 155 7.28 -11.41 5.32
C PRO A 155 6.81 -11.86 6.70
N MET A 156 6.68 -10.91 7.63
CA MET A 156 6.24 -11.17 9.01
C MET A 156 4.70 -11.15 9.14
N PHE A 157 3.98 -10.69 8.12
CA PHE A 157 2.53 -10.51 8.13
C PHE A 157 2.00 -10.58 6.70
N SER A 158 0.73 -10.97 6.55
CA SER A 158 0.02 -10.99 5.27
C SER A 158 -0.88 -9.77 5.11
N ILE A 159 -1.34 -9.51 3.89
CA ILE A 159 -2.30 -8.43 3.59
C ILE A 159 -3.56 -8.55 4.46
N LEU A 160 -4.02 -9.78 4.74
CA LEU A 160 -5.14 -10.04 5.64
C LEU A 160 -4.88 -9.56 7.08
N HIS A 161 -3.64 -9.66 7.57
CA HIS A 161 -3.28 -9.12 8.90
C HIS A 161 -3.37 -7.60 8.91
N VAL A 162 -2.94 -6.93 7.84
CA VAL A 162 -3.03 -5.46 7.73
C VAL A 162 -4.49 -5.02 7.64
N LEU A 163 -5.31 -5.71 6.83
CA LEU A 163 -6.74 -5.46 6.73
C LEU A 163 -7.43 -5.62 8.09
N HIS A 164 -7.15 -6.71 8.81
CA HIS A 164 -7.73 -6.95 10.13
C HIS A 164 -7.33 -5.86 11.15
N TYR A 165 -6.09 -5.38 11.08
CA TYR A 165 -5.63 -4.28 11.93
C TYR A 165 -6.41 -2.99 11.67
N LEU A 166 -6.64 -2.67 10.40
CA LEU A 166 -7.38 -1.47 9.98
C LEU A 166 -8.89 -1.58 10.28
N GLN A 167 -9.46 -2.79 10.32
CA GLN A 167 -10.87 -3.04 10.67
C GLN A 167 -11.17 -2.89 12.17
N LYS A 168 -10.20 -3.14 13.05
CA LYS A 168 -10.37 -3.14 14.52
C LYS A 168 -10.44 -1.74 15.16
N LYS A 169 -10.95 -0.76 14.42
CA LYS A 169 -11.13 0.62 14.88
C LYS A 169 -12.28 0.75 15.87
#